data_AF-A0A1G1FT75-F1
#
_entry.id   AF-A0A1G1FT75-F1
#
_cell.length_a   1.000
_cell.length_b   1.000
_cell.length_c   1.000
_cell.angle_alpha   90.00
_cell.angle_beta   90.00
_cell.angle_gamma   90.00
#
_symmetry.space_group_name_H-M   'P 1'
#
loop_
_entity.id
_entity.type
_entity.pdbx_description
1 polymer ?
#
loop_
_entity_poly.entity_id
_entity_poly.type
_entity_poly.pdbx_seq_one_letter_code
_entity_poly.pdbx_strand_id
1 'polypeptide(L)'
;MLKTRIDQDGLHQSSGARLQQAREAKKECERTRKALPDYLTGHLFAFQARRIERHLKACPVCTSELHSLRFAADTKLLLKDITSSESMGARMEATLLFFGRLRLLLYRPLWILLALLIAGSLYVFVLVPSLHDPELEVIERSLPGAVVSAPVPSLPFPSPAPAAAPAPSPAPIKKTPASVPVPSVEPLAITITPDDESSMRRINDVMKGHAGLRKLRFTDTVREVSGSLTPAELQTLFGRIEQAGKVSYSRKRLSALSTAELIPFIMKLKDPLPAATKPMPAVTVGTPTPAPAVSSPTVSAQP
;
A
#
# COMPACT_ATOMS: atom_id res chain seq x y z
N MET A 1 -14.20 -33.57 61.07
CA MET A 1 -13.17 -32.78 60.36
C MET A 1 -13.57 -32.64 58.90
N LEU A 2 -14.15 -31.51 58.45
CA LEU A 2 -14.69 -31.41 57.06
C LEU A 2 -14.91 -29.98 56.52
N LYS A 3 -14.29 -28.93 57.10
CA LYS A 3 -14.65 -27.52 56.85
C LYS A 3 -13.48 -26.63 56.37
N THR A 4 -12.62 -27.17 55.50
CA THR A 4 -11.38 -26.50 55.03
C THR A 4 -11.10 -26.64 53.53
N ARG A 5 -12.09 -27.08 52.72
CA ARG A 5 -11.90 -27.33 51.27
C ARG A 5 -12.49 -26.29 50.32
N ILE A 6 -13.29 -25.33 50.81
CA ILE A 6 -14.07 -24.43 49.94
C ILE A 6 -13.23 -23.21 49.50
N ASP A 7 -12.26 -22.78 50.29
CA ASP A 7 -11.53 -21.53 50.06
C ASP A 7 -10.41 -21.60 49.01
N GLN A 8 -10.00 -22.81 48.57
CA GLN A 8 -8.94 -22.96 47.57
C GLN A 8 -9.39 -22.65 46.13
N ASP A 9 -10.61 -23.04 45.75
CA ASP A 9 -11.07 -22.91 44.36
C ASP A 9 -11.20 -21.44 43.91
N GLY A 10 -11.60 -20.55 44.82
CA GLY A 10 -11.71 -19.11 44.56
C GLY A 10 -10.38 -18.44 44.23
N LEU A 11 -9.27 -18.90 44.83
CA LEU A 11 -7.93 -18.38 44.54
C LEU A 11 -7.53 -18.67 43.10
N HIS A 12 -7.73 -19.92 42.63
CA HIS A 12 -7.41 -20.31 41.26
C HIS A 12 -8.23 -19.52 40.24
N GLN A 13 -9.54 -19.36 40.46
CA GLN A 13 -10.41 -18.61 39.54
C GLN A 13 -10.02 -17.14 39.43
N SER A 14 -9.59 -16.50 40.54
CA SER A 14 -9.09 -15.12 40.53
C SER A 14 -7.82 -14.92 39.70
N SER A 15 -6.95 -15.93 39.64
CA SER A 15 -5.67 -15.85 38.92
C SER A 15 -5.85 -15.79 37.40
N GLY A 16 -6.78 -16.58 36.86
CA GLY A 16 -7.10 -16.61 35.44
C GLY A 16 -7.65 -15.27 34.93
N ALA A 17 -8.55 -14.65 35.70
CA ALA A 17 -9.11 -13.34 35.37
C ALA A 17 -8.04 -12.24 35.30
N ARG A 18 -7.11 -12.20 36.27
CA ARG A 18 -5.98 -11.25 36.28
C ARG A 18 -5.07 -11.43 35.06
N LEU A 19 -4.77 -12.68 34.68
CA LEU A 19 -3.95 -12.97 33.49
C LEU A 19 -4.65 -12.58 32.17
N GLN A 20 -5.98 -12.70 32.09
CA GLN A 20 -6.75 -12.22 30.94
C GLN A 20 -6.73 -10.69 30.87
N GLN A 21 -7.03 -10.00 31.98
CA GLN A 21 -6.97 -8.52 32.05
C GLN A 21 -5.58 -7.98 31.68
N ALA A 22 -4.50 -8.59 32.15
CA ALA A 22 -3.14 -8.20 31.78
C ALA A 22 -2.85 -8.38 30.27
N ARG A 23 -3.35 -9.46 29.66
CA ARG A 23 -3.24 -9.70 28.21
C ARG A 23 -4.07 -8.70 27.39
N GLU A 24 -5.22 -8.26 27.89
CA GLU A 24 -6.04 -7.23 27.23
C GLU A 24 -5.43 -5.84 27.36
N ALA A 25 -4.95 -5.47 28.55
CA ALA A 25 -4.19 -4.24 28.77
C ALA A 25 -2.97 -4.15 27.84
N LYS A 26 -2.21 -5.25 27.68
CA LYS A 26 -1.09 -5.29 26.71
C LYS A 26 -1.54 -5.02 25.27
N LYS A 27 -2.64 -5.62 24.82
CA LYS A 27 -3.23 -5.37 23.49
C LYS A 27 -3.71 -3.92 23.32
N GLU A 28 -4.20 -3.29 24.39
CA GLU A 28 -4.56 -1.86 24.38
C GLU A 28 -3.32 -0.96 24.30
N CYS A 29 -2.25 -1.27 25.03
CA CYS A 29 -0.98 -0.55 24.93
C CYS A 29 -0.40 -0.66 23.51
N GLU A 30 -0.35 -1.85 22.93
CA GLU A 30 0.15 -2.10 21.56
C GLU A 30 -0.67 -1.35 20.49
N ARG A 31 -2.00 -1.27 20.66
CA ARG A 31 -2.88 -0.46 19.78
C ARG A 31 -2.65 1.04 19.95
N THR A 32 -2.54 1.50 21.20
CA THR A 32 -2.31 2.91 21.52
C THR A 32 -0.97 3.38 20.95
N ARG A 33 0.10 2.62 21.22
CA ARG A 33 1.46 2.82 20.70
C ARG A 33 1.49 3.03 19.19
N LYS A 34 0.83 2.16 18.42
CA LYS A 34 0.76 2.26 16.95
C LYS A 34 0.04 3.51 16.45
N ALA A 35 -0.85 4.10 17.25
CA ALA A 35 -1.63 5.29 16.91
C ALA A 35 -1.06 6.61 17.50
N LEU A 36 0.04 6.57 18.28
CA LEU A 36 0.66 7.78 18.83
C LEU A 36 1.18 8.76 17.74
N PRO A 37 1.77 8.31 16.61
CA PRO A 37 2.17 9.23 15.54
C PRO A 37 0.98 9.97 14.90
N ASP A 38 -0.12 9.25 14.65
CA ASP A 38 -1.36 9.81 14.10
C ASP A 38 -2.05 10.76 15.10
N TYR A 39 -1.89 10.51 16.40
CA TYR A 39 -2.36 11.39 17.46
C TYR A 39 -1.57 12.71 17.50
N LEU A 40 -0.24 12.65 17.39
CA LEU A 40 0.63 13.82 17.41
C LEU A 40 0.50 14.70 16.16
N THR A 41 0.19 14.11 15.01
CA THR A 41 -0.08 14.84 13.75
C THR A 41 -1.51 15.36 13.65
N GLY A 42 -2.38 15.08 14.64
CA GLY A 42 -3.79 15.46 14.62
C GLY A 42 -4.63 14.68 13.59
N HIS A 43 -4.08 13.62 12.98
CA HIS A 43 -4.74 12.87 11.93
C HIS A 43 -5.80 11.87 12.42
N LEU A 44 -5.90 11.58 13.73
CA LEU A 44 -6.94 10.69 14.29
C LEU A 44 -8.34 11.31 14.37
N PHE A 45 -9.38 10.46 14.35
CA PHE A 45 -10.74 10.94 14.62
C PHE A 45 -10.93 11.27 16.11
N ALA A 46 -11.79 12.24 16.43
CA ALA A 46 -12.04 12.68 17.81
C ALA A 46 -12.44 11.55 18.79
N PHE A 47 -13.13 10.51 18.31
CA PHE A 47 -13.44 9.31 19.12
C PHE A 47 -12.19 8.46 19.45
N GLN A 48 -11.25 8.36 18.51
CA GLN A 48 -9.98 7.65 18.69
C GLN A 48 -9.05 8.44 19.61
N ALA A 49 -8.94 9.75 19.42
CA ALA A 49 -8.23 10.66 20.32
C ALA A 49 -8.73 10.52 21.78
N ARG A 50 -10.04 10.65 22.01
CA ARG A 50 -10.68 10.44 23.33
C ARG A 50 -10.56 9.01 23.89
N ARG A 51 -10.18 8.00 23.09
CA ARG A 51 -9.81 6.67 23.61
C ARG A 51 -8.35 6.66 24.07
N ILE A 52 -7.44 7.18 23.25
CA ILE A 52 -6.02 7.30 23.55
C ILE A 52 -5.80 8.16 24.80
N GLU A 53 -6.43 9.33 24.90
CA GLU A 53 -6.39 10.21 26.09
C GLU A 53 -6.77 9.49 27.39
N ARG A 54 -7.80 8.62 27.34
CA ARG A 54 -8.22 7.83 28.51
C ARG A 54 -7.22 6.72 28.84
N HIS A 55 -6.64 6.06 27.83
CA HIS A 55 -5.62 5.05 28.03
C HIS A 55 -4.33 5.67 28.59
N LEU A 56 -3.88 6.83 28.07
CA LEU A 56 -2.71 7.57 28.55
C LEU A 56 -2.85 7.98 30.03
N LYS A 57 -4.04 8.44 30.44
CA LYS A 57 -4.35 8.76 31.84
C LYS A 57 -4.29 7.56 32.79
N ALA A 58 -4.41 6.33 32.26
CA ALA A 58 -4.33 5.09 33.05
C ALA A 58 -2.99 4.34 32.89
N CYS A 59 -2.23 4.59 31.81
CA CYS A 59 -1.05 3.84 31.43
C CYS A 59 0.20 4.76 31.40
N PRO A 60 1.05 4.74 32.43
CA PRO A 60 2.24 5.60 32.48
C PRO A 60 3.26 5.27 31.37
N VAL A 61 3.30 4.01 30.90
CA VAL A 61 4.21 3.55 29.84
C VAL A 61 3.88 4.20 28.49
N CYS A 62 2.60 4.27 28.11
CA CYS A 62 2.21 4.95 26.88
C CYS A 62 2.35 6.48 26.99
N THR A 63 2.26 7.04 28.21
CA THR A 63 2.46 8.47 28.46
C THR A 63 3.93 8.86 28.38
N SER A 64 4.88 8.05 28.87
CA SER A 64 6.31 8.32 28.67
C SER A 64 6.72 8.18 27.20
N GLU A 65 6.12 7.25 26.45
CA GLU A 65 6.34 7.13 25.01
C GLU A 65 5.73 8.29 24.20
N LEU A 66 4.56 8.81 24.59
CA LEU A 66 4.04 10.05 24.00
C LEU A 66 5.00 11.23 24.24
N HIS A 67 5.62 11.32 25.42
CA HIS A 67 6.61 12.35 25.72
C HIS A 67 7.90 12.22 24.90
N SER A 68 8.42 11.01 24.71
CA SER A 68 9.62 10.83 23.87
C SER A 68 9.34 11.10 22.38
N LEU A 69 8.16 10.75 21.88
CA LEU A 69 7.73 11.08 20.52
C LEU A 69 7.52 12.59 20.32
N ARG A 70 7.02 13.32 21.34
CA ARG A 70 6.96 14.80 21.32
C ARG A 70 8.35 15.41 21.25
N PHE A 71 9.25 15.02 22.16
CA PHE A 71 10.63 15.51 22.17
C PHE A 71 11.35 15.23 20.84
N ALA A 72 11.09 14.07 20.20
CA ALA A 72 11.60 13.72 18.87
C ALA A 72 10.95 14.47 17.69
N ALA A 73 9.84 15.18 17.92
CA ALA A 73 9.23 16.12 16.97
C ALA A 73 9.74 17.56 17.22
N ASP A 74 9.77 18.00 18.47
CA ASP A 74 10.24 19.32 18.89
C ASP A 74 11.71 19.54 18.51
N THR A 75 12.56 18.53 18.74
CA THR A 75 13.97 18.57 18.29
C THR A 75 14.11 18.62 16.77
N LYS A 76 13.19 18.05 15.99
CA LYS A 76 13.19 18.17 14.52
C LYS A 76 12.78 19.57 14.06
N LEU A 77 11.90 20.25 14.80
CA LEU A 77 11.57 21.66 14.52
C LEU A 77 12.78 22.56 14.82
N LEU A 78 13.40 22.41 16.00
CA LEU A 78 14.62 23.15 16.36
C LEU A 78 15.77 22.91 15.35
N LEU A 79 15.99 21.66 14.92
CA LEU A 79 16.97 21.33 13.89
C LEU A 79 16.60 21.92 12.52
N LYS A 80 15.32 21.99 12.16
CA LYS A 80 14.86 22.64 10.91
C LYS A 80 15.16 24.14 10.93
N ASP A 81 14.94 24.81 12.04
CA ASP A 81 15.20 26.25 12.19
C ASP A 81 16.71 26.55 12.23
N ILE A 82 17.51 25.70 12.88
CA ILE A 82 18.99 25.82 12.86
C ILE A 82 19.56 25.56 11.46
N THR A 83 19.01 24.57 10.73
CA THR A 83 19.44 24.25 9.35
C THR A 83 18.94 25.24 8.30
N SER A 84 18.01 26.15 8.62
CA SER A 84 17.67 27.28 7.75
C SER A 84 18.71 28.42 7.74
N SER A 85 19.90 28.20 8.33
CA SER A 85 21.09 29.01 8.05
C SER A 85 21.43 28.95 6.56
N GLU A 86 20.97 29.97 5.84
CA GLU A 86 21.00 30.14 4.38
C GLU A 86 22.40 29.90 3.75
N SER A 87 23.45 30.11 4.55
CA SER A 87 24.87 29.91 4.19
C SER A 87 25.30 28.44 3.99
N MET A 88 24.60 27.46 4.59
CA MET A 88 25.02 26.05 4.55
C MET A 88 24.37 25.25 3.43
N GLY A 89 23.12 25.54 3.06
CA GLY A 89 22.41 24.84 1.98
C GLY A 89 23.17 24.90 0.65
N ALA A 90 23.54 26.12 0.22
CA ALA A 90 24.30 26.35 -1.01
C ALA A 90 25.67 25.64 -1.03
N ARG A 91 26.33 25.51 0.14
CA ARG A 91 27.58 24.74 0.26
C ARG A 91 27.34 23.23 0.19
N MET A 92 26.20 22.75 0.71
CA MET A 92 25.90 21.32 0.75
C MET A 92 25.40 20.79 -0.60
N GLU A 93 24.67 21.58 -1.41
CA GLU A 93 24.33 21.20 -2.79
C GLU A 93 25.58 21.09 -3.69
N ALA A 94 26.50 22.04 -3.60
CA ALA A 94 27.79 21.95 -4.30
C ALA A 94 28.57 20.68 -3.88
N THR A 95 28.52 20.33 -2.59
CA THR A 95 29.15 19.11 -2.05
C THR A 95 28.46 17.84 -2.57
N LEU A 96 27.12 17.81 -2.62
CA LEU A 96 26.34 16.67 -3.10
C LEU A 96 26.52 16.41 -4.60
N LEU A 97 26.60 17.45 -5.42
CA LEU A 97 26.91 17.32 -6.85
C LEU A 97 28.33 16.76 -7.08
N PHE A 98 29.29 17.14 -6.24
CA PHE A 98 30.65 16.59 -6.28
C PHE A 98 30.68 15.12 -5.85
N PHE A 99 30.02 14.79 -4.73
CA PHE A 99 29.90 13.41 -4.23
C PHE A 99 29.12 12.50 -5.18
N GLY A 100 28.13 13.00 -5.94
CA GLY A 100 27.42 12.21 -6.94
C GLY A 100 28.36 11.67 -8.02
N ARG A 101 29.25 12.51 -8.56
CA ARG A 101 30.27 12.09 -9.54
C ARG A 101 31.34 11.20 -8.92
N LEU A 102 31.83 11.53 -7.73
CA LEU A 102 32.84 10.73 -7.03
C LEU A 102 32.31 9.34 -6.65
N ARG A 103 31.03 9.23 -6.25
CA ARG A 103 30.39 7.95 -5.94
C ARG A 103 30.25 7.06 -7.17
N LEU A 104 29.98 7.61 -8.35
CA LEU A 104 30.04 6.85 -9.62
C LEU A 104 31.47 6.33 -9.89
N LEU A 105 32.49 7.17 -9.70
CA LEU A 105 33.89 6.80 -9.91
C LEU A 105 34.37 5.70 -8.94
N LEU A 106 33.84 5.65 -7.71
CA LEU A 106 34.17 4.61 -6.73
C LEU A 106 33.30 3.34 -6.88
N TYR A 107 32.02 3.46 -7.27
CA TYR A 107 31.18 2.28 -7.52
C TYR A 107 31.59 1.52 -8.79
N ARG A 108 31.98 2.21 -9.87
CA ARG A 108 32.30 1.58 -11.16
C ARG A 108 33.39 0.49 -11.06
N PRO A 109 34.57 0.70 -10.44
CA PRO A 109 35.57 -0.35 -10.28
C PRO A 109 35.10 -1.46 -9.33
N LEU A 110 34.32 -1.14 -8.29
CA LEU A 110 33.81 -2.12 -7.34
C LEU A 110 32.77 -3.06 -7.99
N TRP A 111 31.90 -2.54 -8.86
CA TRP A 111 30.99 -3.34 -9.68
C TRP A 111 31.73 -4.18 -10.73
N ILE A 112 32.83 -3.68 -11.31
CA ILE A 112 33.69 -4.46 -12.22
C ILE A 112 34.37 -5.62 -11.46
N LEU A 113 34.87 -5.37 -10.24
CA LEU A 113 35.43 -6.42 -9.37
C LEU A 113 34.39 -7.47 -8.98
N LEU A 114 33.17 -7.04 -8.63
CA LEU A 114 32.05 -7.95 -8.32
C LEU A 114 31.66 -8.79 -9.55
N ALA A 115 31.58 -8.19 -10.74
CA ALA A 115 31.30 -8.90 -11.97
C ALA A 115 32.41 -9.90 -12.35
N LEU A 116 33.68 -9.55 -12.13
CA LEU A 116 34.82 -10.45 -12.32
C LEU A 116 34.80 -11.63 -11.33
N LEU A 117 34.46 -11.40 -10.06
CA LEU A 117 34.29 -12.47 -9.07
C LEU A 117 33.14 -13.41 -9.44
N ILE A 118 32.00 -12.86 -9.87
CA ILE A 118 30.84 -13.67 -10.31
C ILE A 118 31.21 -14.48 -11.57
N ALA A 119 31.80 -13.86 -12.59
CA ALA A 119 32.24 -14.53 -13.81
C ALA A 119 33.31 -15.59 -13.54
N GLY A 120 34.27 -15.31 -12.67
CA GLY A 120 35.28 -16.27 -12.22
C GLY A 120 34.68 -17.44 -11.46
N SER A 121 33.70 -17.20 -10.58
CA SER A 121 32.98 -18.28 -9.89
C SER A 121 32.17 -19.14 -10.86
N LEU A 122 31.51 -18.55 -11.86
CA LEU A 122 30.81 -19.28 -12.93
C LEU A 122 31.78 -20.10 -13.78
N TYR A 123 32.95 -19.56 -14.13
CA TYR A 123 33.99 -20.30 -14.83
C TYR A 123 34.47 -21.52 -14.01
N VAL A 124 34.73 -21.33 -12.72
CA VAL A 124 35.17 -22.42 -11.83
C VAL A 124 34.07 -23.46 -11.55
N PHE A 125 32.80 -23.06 -11.44
CA PHE A 125 31.69 -24.00 -11.15
C PHE A 125 31.06 -24.64 -12.38
N VAL A 126 31.24 -24.08 -13.59
CA VAL A 126 30.63 -24.61 -14.82
C VAL A 126 31.69 -25.16 -15.78
N LEU A 127 32.77 -24.43 -16.05
CA LEU A 127 33.79 -24.86 -17.01
C LEU A 127 34.78 -25.86 -16.42
N VAL A 128 35.20 -25.73 -15.15
CA VAL A 128 36.15 -26.72 -14.58
C VAL A 128 35.53 -28.13 -14.48
N PRO A 129 34.27 -28.33 -14.02
CA PRO A 129 33.66 -29.66 -14.04
C PRO A 129 33.43 -30.21 -15.46
N SER A 130 33.11 -29.38 -16.45
CA SER A 130 32.96 -29.83 -17.85
C SER A 130 34.29 -30.00 -18.60
N LEU A 131 35.40 -29.49 -18.05
CA LEU A 131 36.79 -29.81 -18.44
C LEU A 131 37.37 -30.99 -17.63
N HIS A 132 36.61 -31.56 -16.69
CA HIS A 132 36.95 -32.74 -15.89
C HIS A 132 35.83 -33.79 -15.98
N ASP A 133 35.26 -33.94 -17.18
CA ASP A 133 34.41 -35.08 -17.54
C ASP A 133 35.31 -36.19 -18.12
N PRO A 134 35.60 -37.26 -17.36
CA PRO A 134 36.61 -38.26 -17.74
C PRO A 134 36.17 -39.18 -18.89
N GLU A 135 34.91 -39.12 -19.34
CA GLU A 135 34.47 -39.92 -20.50
C GLU A 135 34.91 -39.30 -21.84
N LEU A 136 35.25 -38.01 -21.90
CA LEU A 136 35.61 -37.34 -23.16
C LEU A 136 36.93 -37.85 -23.79
N GLU A 137 37.92 -38.29 -23.00
CA GLU A 137 39.14 -38.91 -23.53
C GLU A 137 38.88 -40.24 -24.30
N VAL A 138 37.75 -40.89 -24.03
CA VAL A 138 37.35 -42.13 -24.73
C VAL A 138 36.70 -41.79 -26.08
N ILE A 139 35.97 -40.67 -26.15
CA ILE A 139 35.21 -40.25 -27.33
C ILE A 139 36.11 -39.58 -28.38
N GLU A 140 37.24 -38.95 -28.00
CA GLU A 140 38.13 -38.25 -28.95
C GLU A 140 38.86 -39.20 -29.95
N ARG A 141 38.78 -40.52 -29.76
CA ARG A 141 39.15 -41.51 -30.81
C ARG A 141 38.09 -41.72 -31.90
N SER A 142 36.88 -41.16 -31.74
CA SER A 142 35.68 -41.59 -32.45
C SER A 142 35.04 -40.51 -33.34
N LEU A 143 35.49 -40.52 -34.60
CA LEU A 143 34.88 -40.00 -35.83
C LEU A 143 35.14 -38.52 -36.24
N PRO A 144 35.25 -38.26 -37.57
CA PRO A 144 35.40 -36.92 -38.14
C PRO A 144 34.11 -36.34 -38.76
N GLY A 145 34.11 -35.01 -38.98
CA GLY A 145 33.80 -34.46 -40.31
C GLY A 145 32.47 -33.74 -40.59
N ALA A 146 32.52 -32.40 -40.53
CA ALA A 146 31.75 -31.47 -41.39
C ALA A 146 30.20 -31.43 -41.19
N VAL A 147 29.40 -30.52 -41.79
CA VAL A 147 29.64 -29.53 -42.86
C VAL A 147 28.97 -28.16 -42.56
N VAL A 148 29.53 -27.11 -43.16
CA VAL A 148 29.14 -25.68 -43.18
C VAL A 148 27.74 -25.40 -43.77
N SER A 149 27.00 -24.37 -43.28
CA SER A 149 26.31 -23.33 -44.11
C SER A 149 25.54 -22.23 -43.33
N ALA A 150 25.46 -21.05 -43.97
CA ALA A 150 24.56 -19.90 -43.72
C ALA A 150 23.82 -19.58 -45.06
N PRO A 151 23.01 -18.49 -45.30
CA PRO A 151 22.75 -17.26 -44.53
C PRO A 151 21.26 -16.74 -44.55
N VAL A 152 21.08 -15.44 -44.27
CA VAL A 152 19.88 -14.54 -44.42
C VAL A 152 19.39 -14.38 -45.88
N PRO A 153 18.23 -13.73 -46.28
CA PRO A 153 17.51 -12.57 -45.66
C PRO A 153 15.95 -12.45 -45.81
N SER A 154 15.39 -11.27 -45.46
CA SER A 154 14.25 -10.53 -46.11
C SER A 154 12.87 -10.33 -45.41
N LEU A 155 12.22 -9.19 -45.77
CA LEU A 155 10.93 -8.62 -45.31
C LEU A 155 9.79 -8.86 -46.34
N PRO A 156 8.48 -8.68 -46.00
CA PRO A 156 7.79 -7.39 -46.31
C PRO A 156 6.59 -6.97 -45.40
N PHE A 157 6.10 -5.73 -45.59
CA PHE A 157 4.79 -5.15 -45.17
C PHE A 157 3.66 -5.50 -46.20
N PRO A 158 2.34 -5.17 -46.06
CA PRO A 158 1.64 -4.15 -45.24
C PRO A 158 0.45 -4.77 -44.41
N SER A 159 -0.73 -4.18 -44.06
CA SER A 159 -1.44 -2.91 -44.35
C SER A 159 -2.55 -2.59 -43.30
N PRO A 160 -3.10 -1.35 -43.18
CA PRO A 160 -4.11 -0.98 -42.16
C PRO A 160 -5.57 -0.82 -42.68
N ALA A 161 -6.56 -0.94 -41.79
CA ALA A 161 -7.98 -0.58 -42.00
C ALA A 161 -8.69 -0.16 -40.68
N PRO A 162 -9.84 0.56 -40.68
CA PRO A 162 -10.19 1.45 -39.56
C PRO A 162 -11.59 1.30 -38.90
N ALA A 163 -11.72 2.00 -37.76
CA ALA A 163 -12.91 2.69 -37.23
C ALA A 163 -14.19 1.94 -36.79
N ALA A 164 -14.59 2.18 -35.53
CA ALA A 164 -15.99 2.28 -35.08
C ALA A 164 -16.09 3.34 -33.95
N ALA A 165 -17.20 4.06 -33.87
CA ALA A 165 -17.43 5.20 -32.95
C ALA A 165 -18.53 4.89 -31.89
N PRO A 166 -18.74 5.71 -30.84
CA PRO A 166 -19.42 5.27 -29.61
C PRO A 166 -20.96 5.37 -29.63
N ALA A 167 -21.60 4.63 -28.72
CA ALA A 167 -23.02 4.72 -28.41
C ALA A 167 -23.28 5.57 -27.12
N PRO A 168 -24.46 6.22 -26.98
CA PRO A 168 -24.73 7.23 -25.95
C PRO A 168 -25.21 6.68 -24.59
N SER A 169 -25.10 7.54 -23.55
CA SER A 169 -25.53 7.27 -22.17
C SER A 169 -27.03 7.54 -21.93
N PRO A 170 -27.73 6.73 -21.12
CA PRO A 170 -29.10 7.02 -20.68
C PRO A 170 -29.16 8.14 -19.62
N ALA A 171 -30.35 8.74 -19.47
CA ALA A 171 -30.62 9.91 -18.62
C ALA A 171 -31.07 9.56 -17.18
N PRO A 172 -30.84 10.44 -16.18
CA PRO A 172 -31.21 10.21 -14.78
C PRO A 172 -32.71 10.43 -14.48
N ILE A 173 -33.21 9.78 -13.42
CA ILE A 173 -34.64 9.67 -13.11
C ILE A 173 -35.10 10.63 -11.97
N LYS A 174 -36.19 11.36 -12.26
CA LYS A 174 -37.22 11.97 -11.40
C LYS A 174 -36.90 12.38 -9.93
N LYS A 175 -36.95 13.71 -9.73
CA LYS A 175 -37.58 14.49 -8.63
C LYS A 175 -38.09 13.76 -7.36
N THR A 176 -37.72 14.32 -6.21
CA THR A 176 -38.38 14.22 -4.88
C THR A 176 -38.73 15.64 -4.34
N PRO A 177 -39.49 15.79 -3.23
CA PRO A 177 -40.32 17.00 -3.01
C PRO A 177 -39.59 18.27 -2.54
N ALA A 178 -40.29 19.40 -2.64
CA ALA A 178 -39.83 20.70 -2.17
C ALA A 178 -39.68 20.77 -0.64
N SER A 179 -38.63 21.46 -0.19
CA SER A 179 -38.43 21.88 1.19
C SER A 179 -38.40 23.41 1.27
N VAL A 180 -38.53 23.96 2.48
CA VAL A 180 -38.52 25.40 2.78
C VAL A 180 -37.27 26.08 2.20
N PRO A 181 -37.35 27.32 1.66
CA PRO A 181 -36.22 28.06 1.11
C PRO A 181 -35.24 28.55 2.19
N VAL A 182 -34.51 27.61 2.79
CA VAL A 182 -33.19 27.84 3.38
C VAL A 182 -32.28 28.38 2.26
N PRO A 183 -31.38 29.37 2.51
CA PRO A 183 -30.44 29.85 1.50
C PRO A 183 -29.70 28.66 0.86
N SER A 184 -29.87 28.51 -0.46
CA SER A 184 -29.47 27.31 -1.20
C SER A 184 -27.96 27.25 -1.41
N VAL A 185 -27.22 26.88 -0.36
CA VAL A 185 -25.80 26.52 -0.43
C VAL A 185 -25.67 25.29 -1.33
N GLU A 186 -25.36 25.52 -2.59
CA GLU A 186 -25.20 24.48 -3.61
C GLU A 186 -24.13 23.47 -3.17
N PRO A 187 -24.46 22.17 -3.08
CA PRO A 187 -23.65 21.21 -2.36
C PRO A 187 -22.32 20.92 -3.06
N LEU A 188 -21.27 20.72 -2.27
CA LEU A 188 -19.94 20.40 -2.80
C LEU A 188 -19.95 19.00 -3.44
N ALA A 189 -19.89 18.96 -4.77
CA ALA A 189 -19.71 17.72 -5.51
C ALA A 189 -18.27 17.19 -5.34
N ILE A 190 -18.17 15.95 -4.85
CA ILE A 190 -16.93 15.20 -4.64
C ILE A 190 -17.06 13.91 -5.44
N THR A 191 -16.06 13.59 -6.27
CA THR A 191 -16.00 12.34 -7.03
C THR A 191 -14.82 11.51 -6.54
N ILE A 192 -15.07 10.27 -6.14
CA ILE A 192 -14.03 9.29 -5.80
C ILE A 192 -13.96 8.27 -6.93
N THR A 193 -12.75 7.99 -7.43
CA THR A 193 -12.50 6.86 -8.34
C THR A 193 -11.70 5.82 -7.55
N PRO A 194 -12.30 4.68 -7.15
CA PRO A 194 -11.58 3.63 -6.44
C PRO A 194 -10.65 2.90 -7.42
N ASP A 195 -9.51 2.41 -6.93
CA ASP A 195 -8.55 1.69 -7.78
C ASP A 195 -8.96 0.21 -7.98
N ASP A 196 -9.67 -0.37 -7.02
CA ASP A 196 -10.12 -1.77 -6.98
C ASP A 196 -11.34 -2.00 -6.06
N GLU A 197 -11.86 -3.24 -5.99
CA GLU A 197 -12.96 -3.56 -5.06
C GLU A 197 -12.57 -3.48 -3.58
N SER A 198 -11.31 -3.76 -3.21
CA SER A 198 -10.87 -3.62 -1.80
C SER A 198 -10.83 -2.15 -1.39
N SER A 199 -10.53 -1.23 -2.31
CA SER A 199 -10.62 0.22 -2.08
C SER A 199 -12.02 0.65 -1.66
N MET A 200 -13.10 0.10 -2.25
CA MET A 200 -14.48 0.40 -1.79
C MET A 200 -14.70 0.02 -0.32
N ARG A 201 -14.09 -1.09 0.15
CA ARG A 201 -14.15 -1.50 1.57
C ARG A 201 -13.37 -0.53 2.46
N ARG A 202 -12.17 -0.12 2.04
CA ARG A 202 -11.33 0.88 2.75
C ARG A 202 -12.04 2.23 2.87
N ILE A 203 -12.65 2.73 1.80
CA ILE A 203 -13.45 3.98 1.78
C ILE A 203 -14.59 3.88 2.81
N ASN A 204 -15.33 2.76 2.80
CA ASN A 204 -16.40 2.51 3.76
C ASN A 204 -15.90 2.46 5.22
N ASP A 205 -14.75 1.86 5.51
CA ASP A 205 -14.18 1.85 6.86
C ASP A 205 -13.68 3.25 7.30
N VAL A 206 -13.15 4.06 6.38
CA VAL A 206 -12.81 5.48 6.65
C VAL A 206 -14.07 6.29 6.97
N MET A 207 -15.15 6.15 6.20
CA MET A 207 -16.45 6.78 6.49
C MET A 207 -17.03 6.30 7.83
N LYS A 208 -16.91 5.00 8.13
CA LYS A 208 -17.37 4.38 9.39
C LYS A 208 -16.64 4.90 10.64
N GLY A 209 -15.40 5.35 10.49
CA GLY A 209 -14.66 6.04 11.54
C GLY A 209 -15.14 7.48 11.80
N HIS A 210 -15.82 8.11 10.83
CA HIS A 210 -16.33 9.48 10.97
C HIS A 210 -17.68 9.52 11.70
N ALA A 211 -17.79 10.33 12.75
CA ALA A 211 -18.97 10.36 13.63
C ALA A 211 -20.29 10.67 12.89
N GLY A 212 -20.25 11.59 11.92
CA GLY A 212 -21.36 11.93 11.03
C GLY A 212 -21.62 10.90 9.91
N LEU A 213 -20.57 10.31 9.32
CA LEU A 213 -20.72 9.46 8.13
C LEU A 213 -20.94 7.97 8.43
N ARG A 214 -20.76 7.52 9.68
CA ARG A 214 -20.86 6.10 10.09
C ARG A 214 -22.17 5.35 9.80
N LYS A 215 -23.23 6.05 9.40
CA LYS A 215 -24.50 5.45 8.93
C LYS A 215 -24.55 5.26 7.41
N LEU A 216 -23.65 5.92 6.69
CA LEU A 216 -23.57 5.99 5.25
C LEU A 216 -22.50 5.01 4.77
N ARG A 217 -22.75 4.37 3.63
CA ARG A 217 -21.82 3.43 2.99
C ARG A 217 -22.08 3.40 1.49
N PHE A 218 -21.04 3.22 0.71
CA PHE A 218 -21.17 2.82 -0.69
C PHE A 218 -21.49 1.34 -0.77
N THR A 219 -22.40 0.99 -1.68
CA THR A 219 -22.64 -0.37 -2.16
C THR A 219 -22.71 -0.33 -3.68
N ASP A 220 -22.67 -1.48 -4.35
CA ASP A 220 -22.65 -1.57 -5.81
C ASP A 220 -23.90 -0.89 -6.44
N THR A 221 -24.99 -0.88 -5.67
CA THR A 221 -26.28 -0.21 -5.92
C THR A 221 -26.36 1.24 -5.42
N VAL A 222 -25.58 1.63 -4.41
CA VAL A 222 -25.62 2.98 -3.79
C VAL A 222 -24.26 3.63 -3.95
N ARG A 223 -24.09 4.29 -5.10
CA ARG A 223 -22.85 4.97 -5.53
C ARG A 223 -22.84 6.46 -5.24
N GLU A 224 -23.88 6.98 -4.60
CA GLU A 224 -24.02 8.39 -4.25
C GLU A 224 -24.43 8.54 -2.80
N VAL A 225 -23.67 9.34 -2.06
CA VAL A 225 -23.85 9.58 -0.62
C VAL A 225 -23.81 11.08 -0.38
N SER A 226 -24.90 11.62 0.18
CA SER A 226 -24.95 13.01 0.64
C SER A 226 -24.74 13.11 2.16
N GLY A 227 -24.25 14.27 2.62
CA GLY A 227 -24.03 14.54 4.03
C GLY A 227 -23.64 16.00 4.27
N SER A 228 -23.25 16.31 5.51
CA SER A 228 -22.68 17.60 5.89
C SER A 228 -21.46 17.43 6.80
N LEU A 229 -20.41 18.22 6.55
CA LEU A 229 -19.14 18.20 7.27
C LEU A 229 -18.45 19.57 7.22
N THR A 230 -17.59 19.86 8.19
CA THR A 230 -16.73 21.06 8.15
C THR A 230 -15.62 20.95 7.10
N PRO A 231 -15.03 22.07 6.63
CA PRO A 231 -13.89 22.02 5.69
C PRO A 231 -12.71 21.19 6.20
N ALA A 232 -12.42 21.24 7.50
CA ALA A 232 -11.32 20.50 8.13
C ALA A 232 -11.60 19.00 8.19
N GLU A 233 -12.83 18.59 8.52
CA GLU A 233 -13.24 17.18 8.46
C GLU A 233 -13.19 16.65 7.03
N LEU A 234 -13.63 17.42 6.03
CA LEU A 234 -13.55 17.04 4.62
C LEU A 234 -12.10 16.85 4.14
N GLN A 235 -11.19 17.78 4.45
CA GLN A 235 -9.76 17.63 4.11
C GLN A 235 -9.13 16.40 4.79
N THR A 236 -9.49 16.14 6.05
CA THR A 236 -9.05 14.96 6.82
C THR A 236 -9.61 13.65 6.24
N LEU A 237 -10.85 13.68 5.72
CA LEU A 237 -11.47 12.57 5.03
C LEU A 237 -10.77 12.29 3.69
N PHE A 238 -10.47 13.33 2.90
CA PHE A 238 -9.83 13.19 1.59
C PHE A 238 -8.42 12.60 1.70
N GLY A 239 -7.56 13.13 2.57
CA GLY A 239 -6.18 12.60 2.74
C GLY A 239 -6.11 11.16 3.25
N ARG A 240 -7.22 10.61 3.79
CA ARG A 240 -7.35 9.18 4.11
C ARG A 240 -7.92 8.35 2.96
N ILE A 241 -8.89 8.91 2.22
CA ILE A 241 -9.48 8.25 1.04
C ILE A 241 -8.46 8.17 -0.11
N GLU A 242 -7.53 9.12 -0.23
CA GLU A 242 -6.43 9.11 -1.21
C GLU A 242 -5.52 7.88 -1.11
N GLN A 243 -5.56 7.11 -0.01
CA GLN A 243 -4.88 5.82 0.15
C GLN A 243 -5.67 4.62 -0.43
N ALA A 244 -6.85 4.88 -1.01
CA ALA A 244 -7.82 3.91 -1.51
C ALA A 244 -8.61 4.47 -2.71
N GLY A 245 -7.94 5.25 -3.57
CA GLY A 245 -8.55 5.82 -4.77
C GLY A 245 -8.44 7.34 -4.89
N LYS A 246 -8.58 7.82 -6.12
CA LYS A 246 -8.40 9.22 -6.48
C LYS A 246 -9.63 10.07 -6.16
N VAL A 247 -9.47 11.04 -5.26
CA VAL A 247 -10.50 12.05 -4.94
C VAL A 247 -10.40 13.24 -5.90
N SER A 248 -11.55 13.76 -6.33
CA SER A 248 -11.67 14.97 -7.14
C SER A 248 -12.78 15.87 -6.61
N TYR A 249 -12.48 17.13 -6.34
CA TYR A 249 -13.40 18.13 -5.79
C TYR A 249 -12.96 19.54 -6.20
N SER A 250 -13.88 20.52 -6.16
CA SER A 250 -13.54 21.91 -6.44
C SER A 250 -12.83 22.57 -5.26
N ARG A 251 -11.49 22.52 -5.24
CA ARG A 251 -10.66 23.15 -4.18
C ARG A 251 -10.99 24.63 -3.97
N LYS A 252 -11.31 25.36 -5.05
CA LYS A 252 -11.75 26.78 -5.00
C LYS A 252 -13.01 26.99 -4.16
N ARG A 253 -13.97 26.07 -4.21
CA ARG A 253 -15.19 26.14 -3.36
C ARG A 253 -14.85 25.81 -1.91
N LEU A 254 -14.08 24.75 -1.68
CA LEU A 254 -13.68 24.34 -0.33
C LEU A 254 -12.88 25.43 0.41
N SER A 255 -12.07 26.23 -0.31
CA SER A 255 -11.34 27.36 0.25
C SER A 255 -12.15 28.66 0.40
N ALA A 256 -13.35 28.74 -0.17
CA ALA A 256 -14.22 29.92 -0.09
C ALA A 256 -15.28 29.84 1.03
N LEU A 257 -15.31 28.71 1.75
CA LEU A 257 -16.30 28.40 2.78
C LEU A 257 -15.68 28.53 4.18
N SER A 258 -16.47 28.96 5.16
CA SER A 258 -16.00 29.22 6.52
C SER A 258 -15.54 27.94 7.24
N THR A 259 -14.39 27.99 7.91
CA THR A 259 -13.78 26.85 8.62
C THR A 259 -14.70 26.20 9.66
N ALA A 260 -15.67 26.95 10.20
CA ALA A 260 -16.61 26.50 11.22
C ALA A 260 -17.98 26.05 10.68
N GLU A 261 -18.25 26.21 9.39
CA GLU A 261 -19.57 25.95 8.79
C GLU A 261 -19.71 24.50 8.30
N LEU A 262 -20.90 23.92 8.45
CA LEU A 262 -21.21 22.57 7.96
C LEU A 262 -21.59 22.62 6.47
N ILE A 263 -20.64 22.28 5.61
CA ILE A 263 -20.83 22.27 4.16
C ILE A 263 -21.71 21.06 3.76
N PRO A 264 -22.85 21.25 3.08
CA PRO A 264 -23.56 20.15 2.44
C PRO A 264 -22.74 19.64 1.25
N PHE A 265 -22.57 18.33 1.15
CA PHE A 265 -21.78 17.72 0.08
C PHE A 265 -22.47 16.50 -0.53
N ILE A 266 -22.08 16.17 -1.76
CA ILE A 266 -22.53 14.98 -2.49
C ILE A 266 -21.28 14.24 -2.97
N MET A 267 -21.08 13.03 -2.45
CA MET A 267 -19.93 12.18 -2.72
C MET A 267 -20.35 11.03 -3.64
N LYS A 268 -19.86 11.06 -4.88
CA LYS A 268 -20.18 10.08 -5.93
C LYS A 268 -18.99 9.15 -6.15
N LEU A 269 -19.23 7.85 -6.12
CA LEU A 269 -18.27 6.81 -6.48
C LEU A 269 -18.37 6.55 -7.98
N LYS A 270 -17.35 6.97 -8.72
CA LYS A 270 -17.23 6.71 -10.16
C LYS A 270 -16.72 5.29 -10.36
N ASP A 271 -17.20 4.60 -11.38
CA ASP A 271 -16.60 3.32 -11.78
C ASP A 271 -15.11 3.46 -12.08
N PRO A 272 -14.28 2.47 -11.68
CA PRO A 272 -12.95 2.34 -12.25
C PRO A 272 -13.13 2.21 -13.77
N LEU A 273 -12.60 3.18 -14.53
CA LEU A 273 -12.71 3.16 -15.97
C LEU A 273 -12.06 1.85 -16.47
N PRO A 274 -12.80 0.97 -17.17
CA PRO A 274 -12.35 -0.40 -17.44
C PRO A 274 -10.96 -0.35 -18.07
N ALA A 275 -9.97 -0.88 -17.36
CA ALA A 275 -8.56 -0.54 -17.54
C ALA A 275 -8.14 -0.82 -18.99
N ALA A 276 -8.06 0.24 -19.80
CA ALA A 276 -8.23 0.20 -21.24
C ALA A 276 -7.43 -0.94 -21.86
N THR A 277 -8.15 -1.99 -22.29
CA THR A 277 -7.65 -3.37 -22.29
C THR A 277 -6.35 -3.47 -23.05
N LYS A 278 -5.23 -3.40 -22.32
CA LYS A 278 -3.90 -3.22 -22.93
C LYS A 278 -3.67 -4.43 -23.83
N PRO A 279 -3.61 -4.25 -25.15
CA PRO A 279 -3.79 -5.34 -26.10
C PRO A 279 -2.78 -6.43 -25.75
N MET A 280 -3.31 -7.61 -25.40
CA MET A 280 -2.46 -8.69 -24.90
C MET A 280 -1.38 -8.96 -25.95
N PRO A 281 -0.09 -9.05 -25.58
CA PRO A 281 0.92 -9.54 -26.51
C PRO A 281 0.42 -10.89 -27.02
N ALA A 282 0.33 -11.03 -28.34
CA ALA A 282 -0.33 -12.18 -28.96
C ALA A 282 0.25 -13.46 -28.37
N VAL A 283 -0.61 -14.32 -27.82
CA VAL A 283 -0.18 -15.60 -27.27
C VAL A 283 0.24 -16.47 -28.44
N THR A 284 1.54 -16.48 -28.73
CA THR A 284 2.15 -17.40 -29.68
C THR A 284 1.75 -18.81 -29.27
N VAL A 285 0.98 -19.48 -30.12
CA VAL A 285 0.47 -20.83 -29.84
C VAL A 285 1.65 -21.81 -29.88
N GLY A 286 2.25 -22.01 -28.71
CA GLY A 286 3.36 -22.94 -28.51
C GLY A 286 2.89 -24.38 -28.69
N THR A 287 3.65 -25.10 -29.51
CA THR A 287 3.64 -26.55 -29.77
C THR A 287 3.14 -27.41 -28.60
N PRO A 288 2.29 -28.44 -28.83
CA PRO A 288 1.84 -29.32 -27.75
C PRO A 288 3.00 -30.07 -27.10
N THR A 289 3.17 -29.88 -25.78
CA THR A 289 4.11 -30.65 -24.95
C THR A 289 3.64 -32.10 -24.82
N PRO A 290 4.51 -33.11 -25.02
CA PRO A 290 4.16 -34.52 -24.80
C PRO A 290 3.85 -34.81 -23.34
N ALA A 291 3.00 -35.81 -23.09
CA ALA A 291 2.48 -36.11 -21.76
C ALA A 291 3.58 -36.63 -20.79
N PRO A 292 3.60 -36.16 -19.52
CA PRO A 292 4.46 -36.74 -18.50
C PRO A 292 4.00 -38.16 -18.13
N ALA A 293 4.94 -39.09 -18.00
CA ALA A 293 4.66 -40.46 -17.59
C ALA A 293 4.20 -40.53 -16.13
N VAL A 294 3.31 -41.48 -15.82
CA VAL A 294 2.83 -41.73 -14.46
C VAL A 294 3.88 -42.51 -13.67
N SER A 295 4.49 -41.88 -12.67
CA SER A 295 5.38 -42.52 -11.70
C SER A 295 4.61 -42.93 -10.45
N SER A 296 4.66 -44.22 -10.11
CA SER A 296 3.93 -44.84 -9.00
C SER A 296 4.41 -44.37 -7.61
N PRO A 297 3.53 -44.31 -6.59
CA PRO A 297 3.95 -44.10 -5.21
C PRO A 297 4.56 -45.38 -4.61
N THR A 298 5.85 -45.34 -4.26
CA THR A 298 6.51 -46.41 -3.50
C THR A 298 6.01 -46.40 -2.05
N VAL A 299 5.37 -47.50 -1.63
CA VAL A 299 5.01 -47.72 -0.23
C VAL A 299 6.26 -48.20 0.53
N SER A 300 6.79 -47.37 1.42
CA SER A 300 7.76 -47.80 2.44
C SER A 300 7.06 -47.96 3.78
N ALA A 301 6.79 -49.20 4.18
CA ALA A 301 6.51 -49.55 5.56
C ALA A 301 7.83 -49.77 6.32
N GLN A 302 7.92 -49.28 7.55
CA GLN A 302 8.98 -49.62 8.50
C GLN A 302 8.38 -49.75 9.91
N PRO A 303 9.07 -50.48 10.83
CA PRO A 303 8.44 -51.14 11.98
C PRO A 303 8.21 -50.25 13.20
#